data_AF-A0A3R6RXP7-F1
#
_entry.id   AF-A0A3R6RXP7-F1
#
_cell.length_a   1.000
_cell.length_b   1.000
_cell.length_c   1.000
_cell.angle_alpha   90.00
_cell.angle_beta   90.00
_cell.angle_gamma   90.00
#
_symmetry.space_group_name_H-M   'P 1'
#
loop_
_entity.id
_entity.type
_entity.pdbx_description
1 polymer ?
#
loop_
_entity_poly.entity_id
_entity_poly.type
_entity_poly.pdbx_seq_one_letter_code
_entity_poly.pdbx_strand_id
1 'polypeptide(L)' 'MGLFNFGNTPDWVSKNESDGETFYGYNDGEGRTNWYDKRGTLDSSTDTPSDDDCDDYLRRY' A
#
# COMPACT_ATOMS: atom_id res chain seq x y z
N MET A 1 -19.88 8.45 6.74
CA MET A 1 -18.49 8.64 6.29
C MET A 1 -17.61 7.70 7.09
N GLY A 2 -17.43 6.47 6.60
CA GLY A 2 -16.75 5.40 7.35
C GLY A 2 -15.24 5.57 7.24
N LEU A 3 -14.62 6.00 8.33
CA LEU A 3 -13.18 5.99 8.56
C LEU A 3 -12.75 4.53 8.64
N PHE A 4 -11.94 4.06 7.68
CA PHE A 4 -11.35 2.74 7.74
C PHE A 4 -10.41 2.70 8.95
N ASN A 5 -10.81 1.93 9.95
CA ASN A 5 -10.09 1.73 11.20
C ASN A 5 -8.93 0.74 10.93
N PHE A 6 -7.89 1.22 10.25
CA PHE A 6 -6.61 0.52 10.14
C PHE A 6 -5.92 0.63 11.49
N GLY A 7 -6.17 -0.32 12.40
CA GLY A 7 -5.43 -0.45 13.65
C GLY A 7 -3.94 -0.74 13.46
N ASN A 8 -3.49 -0.91 12.21
CA ASN A 8 -2.10 -0.97 11.79
C ASN A 8 -1.86 0.13 10.76
N THR A 9 -0.88 0.99 10.98
CA THR A 9 -0.42 1.93 9.95
C THR A 9 0.11 1.13 8.77
N PRO A 10 -0.31 1.44 7.52
CA PRO A 10 0.25 0.79 6.35
C PRO A 10 1.74 1.11 6.23
N ASP A 11 2.55 0.11 5.87
CA ASP A 11 3.98 0.32 5.60
C ASP A 11 4.18 1.19 4.36
N TRP A 12 3.28 1.05 3.38
CA TRP A 12 3.36 1.71 2.09
C TRP A 12 2.01 2.29 1.66
N VAL A 13 2.04 3.44 1.00
CA VAL A 13 0.88 4.02 0.32
C VAL A 13 1.25 4.28 -1.13
N SER A 14 0.45 3.70 -2.03
CA SER A 14 0.56 3.92 -3.47
C SER A 14 -0.69 4.60 -3.98
N LYS A 15 -0.51 5.60 -4.85
CA LYS A 15 -1.62 6.27 -5.53
C LYS A 15 -1.47 6.05 -7.02
N ASN A 16 -2.43 5.33 -7.62
CA ASN A 16 -2.50 5.16 -9.05
C ASN A 16 -2.89 6.50 -9.70
N GLU A 17 -2.03 7.07 -10.55
CA GLU A 17 -2.30 8.34 -11.24
C GLU A 17 -3.35 8.23 -12.34
N SER A 18 -3.53 7.05 -12.93
CA SER A 18 -4.49 6.83 -14.02
C SER A 18 -5.93 6.99 -13.55
N ASP A 19 -6.24 6.41 -12.38
CA ASP A 19 -7.61 6.33 -11.86
C ASP A 19 -7.79 7.08 -10.52
N GLY A 20 -6.71 7.60 -9.95
CA GLY A 20 -6.70 8.30 -8.67
C GLY A 20 -6.94 7.40 -7.45
N GLU A 21 -7.03 6.09 -7.63
CA GLU A 21 -7.24 5.13 -6.55
C GLU A 21 -6.00 5.03 -5.65
N THR A 22 -6.25 4.87 -4.34
CA THR A 22 -5.21 4.76 -3.31
C THR A 22 -5.21 3.35 -2.76
N PHE A 23 -4.02 2.77 -2.70
CA PHE A 23 -3.76 1.42 -2.21
C PHE A 23 -2.84 1.48 -0.99
N TYR A 24 -3.10 0.60 -0.05
CA TYR A 24 -2.40 0.51 1.22
C TYR A 24 -1.61 -0.80 1.25
N GLY A 25 -0.30 -0.69 1.27
CA GLY A 25 0.64 -1.81 1.27
C GLY A 25 1.04 -2.21 2.69
N TYR A 26 0.99 -3.50 2.98
CA TYR A 26 1.47 -4.10 4.22
C TYR A 26 2.55 -5.11 3.89
N ASN A 27 3.71 -4.97 4.51
CA ASN A 27 4.80 -5.93 4.33
C ASN A 27 4.45 -7.22 5.09
N ASP A 28 4.49 -8.36 4.40
CA ASP A 28 4.18 -9.65 5.00
C ASP A 28 5.36 -10.20 5.84
N GLY A 29 6.54 -9.59 5.71
CA GLY A 29 7.75 -10.01 6.41
C GLY A 29 8.56 -11.08 5.68
N GLU A 30 8.04 -11.64 4.58
CA GLU A 30 8.76 -12.54 3.67
C GLU A 30 9.36 -11.79 2.46
N GLY A 31 9.28 -10.46 2.47
CA GLY A 31 9.77 -9.60 1.38
C GLY A 31 8.73 -9.36 0.30
N ARG A 32 7.44 -9.56 0.60
CA ARG A 32 6.33 -9.14 -0.25
C ARG A 32 5.48 -8.07 0.42
N THR A 33 4.97 -7.14 -0.37
CA THR A 33 3.97 -6.16 0.06
C THR A 33 2.61 -6.54 -0.52
N ASN A 34 1.63 -6.72 0.36
CA ASN A 34 0.23 -6.94 0.00
C ASN A 34 -0.50 -5.60 -0.06
N TRP A 35 -1.09 -5.29 -1.21
CA TRP A 35 -1.79 -4.05 -1.49
C TRP A 35 -3.29 -4.24 -1.35
N TYR A 36 -3.88 -3.43 -0.49
CA TYR A 36 -5.31 -3.44 -0.24
C TYR A 36 -5.95 -2.16 -0.74
N ASP A 37 -7.13 -2.30 -1.33
CA ASP A 37 -7.96 -1.16 -1.69
C ASP A 37 -8.46 -0.43 -0.44
N LYS A 38 -9.10 0.72 -0.65
CA LYS A 38 -9.76 1.48 0.41
C LYS A 38 -10.80 0.66 1.19
N ARG A 39 -11.35 -0.42 0.62
CA ARG A 39 -12.37 -1.29 1.23
C ARG A 39 -11.74 -2.42 2.06
N GLY A 40 -10.42 -2.57 2.05
CA GLY A 40 -9.68 -3.66 2.69
C GLY A 40 -9.66 -4.96 1.88
N THR A 41 -9.98 -4.90 0.60
CA THR A 41 -9.87 -6.05 -0.33
C THR A 41 -8.44 -6.13 -0.83
N LEU A 42 -7.85 -7.33 -0.81
CA LEU A 42 -6.55 -7.57 -1.44
C LEU A 42 -6.69 -7.36 -2.95
N ASP A 43 -5.95 -6.39 -3.48
CA ASP A 43 -5.91 -6.08 -4.90
C ASP A 43 -4.76 -6.85 -5.57
N SER A 44 -3.56 -6.71 -5.01
CA SER A 44 -2.34 -7.28 -5.58
C SER A 44 -1.26 -7.49 -4.52
N SER A 45 -0.27 -8.30 -4.86
CA SER A 45 0.92 -8.52 -4.03
C SER A 45 2.17 -8.31 -4.89
N THR A 46 3.08 -7.46 -4.44
CA THR A 46 4.34 -7.17 -5.15
C THR A 46 5.53 -7.57 -4.28
N ASP A 47 6.74 -7.62 -4.84
CA ASP A 47 7.94 -7.59 -4.01
C ASP A 47 7.94 -6.33 -3.15
N THR A 48 8.40 -6.46 -1.89
CA THR A 48 8.53 -5.33 -0.98
C THR A 48 9.54 -4.37 -1.60
N PRO A 49 9.12 -3.13 -1.93
CA PRO A 49 10.03 -2.15 -2.50
C PRO A 49 11.21 -1.93 -1.54
N SER A 50 12.41 -1.84 -2.06
CA SER A 50 13.54 -1.40 -1.24
C SER A 50 13.41 0.10 -0.97
N ASP A 51 14.06 0.60 0.08
CA ASP A 51 14.06 2.05 0.39
C ASP A 51 14.61 2.89 -0.79
N ASP A 52 15.46 2.28 -1.63
CA ASP A 52 16.03 2.86 -2.85
C ASP A 52 15.02 2.92 -4.02
N ASP A 53 13.97 2.08 -3.99
CA ASP A 53 12.87 2.05 -4.98
C ASP A 53 11.71 3.00 -4.61
N CYS A 54 11.90 3.91 -3.65
CA CYS A 54 10.92 4.92 -3.29
C CYS A 54 10.75 5.95 -4.42
N ASP A 55 10.05 5.57 -5.49
CA ASP A 55 9.58 6.49 -6.52
C ASP A 55 8.52 7.46 -5.94
N ASP A 56 8.30 8.59 -6.62
CA ASP A 56 7.38 9.67 -6.18
C ASP A 56 5.94 9.20 -5.86
N TYR A 57 5.55 8.03 -6.38
CA TYR A 57 4.23 7.41 -6.20
C TYR A 57 4.14 6.43 -5.03
N LEU A 58 5.28 6.08 -4.45
CA LEU A 58 5.40 5.11 -3.38
C LEU A 58 5.92 5.81 -2.13
N ARG A 59 5.02 6.02 -1.16
CA ARG A 59 5.40 6.63 0.13
C ARG A 59 5.43 5.58 1.23
N ARG A 60 6.57 5.52 1.92
CA ARG A 60 6.73 4.81 3.19
C ARG A 60 6.23 5.68 4.33
N TYR A 61 5.46 5.11 5.26
CA TYR A 61 4.95 5.79 6.47
C TYR A 61 5.87 5.63 7.68
#